data_AF-A0A843C7P4-F1
#
_entry.id   AF-A0A843C7P4-F1
#
_cell.length_a   1.000
_cell.length_b   1.000
_cell.length_c   1.000
_cell.angle_alpha   90.00
_cell.angle_beta   90.00
_cell.angle_gamma   90.00
#
_symmetry.space_group_name_H-M   'P 1'
#
loop_
_entity.id
_entity.type
_entity.pdbx_description
1 polymer ?
#
loop_
_entity_poly.entity_id
_entity_poly.type
_entity_poly.pdbx_seq_one_letter_code
_entity_poly.pdbx_strand_id
1 'polypeptide(L)'
;MAVSSEFFTALLLWFVRAFVSSMFCLLIGIIGIKSLTHITTKISEFKTIKGNPIATSLFVSGFLVFAGLVVYGSMVNPFFLGQSVIFSSYFNFQRLFIVVLSFFVSLFFGWLFYTVFAKLTPFGVDLDDINKSPVAVGVFLFGYEVFLGLLIFGSLMIPLA
;
A
#
# COMPACT_ATOMS: atom_id res chain seq x y z
N MET A 1 8.96 -17.42 -36.76
CA MET A 1 9.61 -16.17 -36.29
C MET A 1 10.49 -16.54 -35.12
N ALA A 2 11.81 -16.48 -35.26
CA ALA A 2 12.72 -16.76 -34.15
C ALA A 2 12.62 -15.61 -33.13
N VAL A 3 12.29 -15.92 -31.88
CA VAL A 3 12.31 -14.94 -30.79
C VAL A 3 13.76 -14.51 -30.59
N SER A 4 14.06 -13.22 -30.78
CA SER A 4 15.42 -12.70 -30.67
C SER A 4 15.92 -12.72 -29.22
N SER A 5 17.22 -12.90 -29.01
CA SER A 5 17.86 -12.79 -27.69
C SER A 5 17.59 -11.44 -27.01
N GLU A 6 17.38 -10.39 -27.81
CA GLU A 6 16.98 -9.06 -27.37
C GLU A 6 15.61 -9.05 -26.69
N PHE A 7 14.64 -9.82 -27.18
CA PHE A 7 13.32 -9.93 -26.57
C PHE A 7 13.39 -10.52 -25.16
N PHE A 8 14.13 -11.62 -24.98
CA PHE A 8 14.31 -12.25 -23.67
C PHE A 8 15.04 -11.32 -22.69
N THR A 9 16.04 -10.59 -23.17
CA THR A 9 16.78 -9.63 -22.36
C THR A 9 15.86 -8.48 -21.90
N ALA A 10 15.05 -7.94 -22.81
CA ALA A 10 14.08 -6.89 -22.48
C ALA A 10 13.02 -7.38 -21.49
N LEU A 11 12.48 -8.59 -21.68
CA LEU A 11 11.49 -9.20 -20.80
C LEU A 11 12.06 -9.41 -19.38
N LEU A 12 13.28 -9.93 -19.27
CA LEU A 12 13.94 -10.16 -17.99
C LEU A 12 14.24 -8.85 -17.26
N LEU A 13 14.73 -7.83 -17.98
CA LEU A 13 14.94 -6.51 -17.41
C LEU A 13 13.63 -5.86 -16.93
N TRP A 14 12.55 -5.98 -17.71
CA TRP A 14 11.23 -5.52 -17.30
C TRP A 14 10.74 -6.24 -16.05
N PHE A 15 10.87 -7.57 -16.00
CA PHE A 15 10.47 -8.37 -14.85
C PHE A 15 11.24 -7.98 -13.59
N VAL A 16 12.57 -7.86 -13.67
CA VAL A 16 13.40 -7.46 -12.51
C VAL A 16 12.99 -6.08 -12.01
N ARG A 17 12.75 -5.11 -12.92
CA ARG A 17 12.30 -3.75 -12.55
C ARG A 17 10.95 -3.77 -11.83
N ALA A 18 9.97 -4.48 -12.37
CA ALA A 18 8.63 -4.61 -11.76
C ALA A 18 8.68 -5.37 -10.43
N PHE A 19 9.52 -6.40 -10.33
CA PHE A 19 9.70 -7.19 -9.11
C PHE A 19 10.32 -6.36 -7.99
N VAL A 20 11.46 -5.70 -8.25
CA VAL A 20 12.11 -4.85 -7.24
C VAL A 20 11.16 -3.69 -6.88
N SER A 21 10.44 -3.14 -7.86
CA SER A 21 9.47 -2.08 -7.61
C SER A 21 8.36 -2.48 -6.64
N SER A 22 7.75 -3.64 -6.90
CA SER A 22 6.69 -4.14 -6.04
C SER A 22 7.18 -4.46 -4.63
N MET A 23 8.41 -4.98 -4.47
CA MET A 23 9.03 -5.22 -3.16
C MET A 23 9.15 -3.93 -2.33
N PHE A 24 9.68 -2.84 -2.89
CA PHE A 24 9.79 -1.57 -2.17
C PHE A 24 8.43 -0.99 -1.78
N CYS A 25 7.46 -1.01 -2.70
CA CYS A 25 6.12 -0.50 -2.42
C CYS A 25 5.39 -1.33 -1.36
N LEU A 26 5.57 -2.66 -1.38
CA LEU A 26 5.04 -3.54 -0.34
C LEU A 26 5.67 -3.26 1.02
N LEU A 27 6.99 -3.06 1.08
CA LEU A 27 7.68 -2.71 2.33
C LEU A 27 7.15 -1.40 2.91
N ILE A 28 6.98 -0.37 2.06
CA ILE A 28 6.36 0.91 2.47
C ILE A 28 4.95 0.67 2.99
N GLY A 29 4.13 -0.13 2.28
CA GLY A 29 2.79 -0.49 2.72
C GLY A 29 2.73 -1.17 4.09
N ILE A 30 3.59 -2.17 4.31
CA ILE A 30 3.71 -2.87 5.60
C ILE A 30 4.09 -1.90 6.72
N ILE A 31 5.00 -0.95 6.44
CA ILE A 31 5.34 0.10 7.39
C ILE A 31 4.10 0.95 7.70
N GLY A 32 3.30 1.32 6.70
CA GLY A 32 2.07 2.10 6.89
C GLY A 32 1.01 1.39 7.72
N ILE A 33 0.83 0.10 7.50
CA ILE A 33 -0.09 -0.72 8.29
C ILE A 33 0.41 -0.79 9.74
N LYS A 34 1.71 -0.98 9.96
CA LYS A 34 2.28 -0.94 11.33
C LYS A 34 2.19 0.45 11.97
N SER A 35 2.35 1.51 11.19
CA SER A 35 2.24 2.89 11.67
C SER A 35 0.81 3.20 12.11
N LEU A 36 -0.20 2.61 11.47
CA LEU A 36 -1.60 2.77 11.89
C LEU A 36 -1.78 2.41 13.37
N THR A 37 -1.25 1.28 13.81
CA THR A 37 -1.34 0.84 15.21
C THR A 37 -0.72 1.84 16.20
N HIS A 38 0.27 2.63 15.77
CA HIS A 38 0.85 3.68 16.61
C HIS A 38 0.05 4.98 16.58
N ILE A 39 -0.65 5.27 15.48
CA ILE A 39 -1.49 6.46 15.32
C ILE A 39 -2.82 6.26 16.06
N THR A 40 -3.42 5.07 15.93
CA THR A 40 -4.64 4.64 16.62
C THR A 40 -4.31 4.17 18.04
N THR A 41 -3.65 5.03 18.84
CA THR A 41 -3.10 4.78 20.19
C THR A 41 -4.01 4.04 21.20
N LYS A 42 -5.32 3.90 20.92
CA LYS A 42 -6.28 3.17 21.75
C LYS A 42 -6.75 1.83 21.19
N ILE A 43 -6.40 1.46 19.96
CA ILE A 43 -6.85 0.23 19.30
C ILE A 43 -5.68 -0.75 19.23
N SER A 44 -5.72 -1.83 20.00
CA SER A 44 -4.71 -2.89 19.92
C SER A 44 -5.01 -3.85 18.77
N GLU A 45 -5.08 -3.33 17.55
CA GLU A 45 -5.64 -3.98 16.34
C GLU A 45 -5.12 -5.41 16.17
N PHE A 46 -3.79 -5.56 16.13
CA PHE A 46 -3.12 -6.86 15.95
C PHE A 46 -3.29 -7.83 17.12
N LYS A 47 -3.47 -7.32 18.34
CA LYS A 47 -3.72 -8.16 19.51
C LYS A 47 -5.17 -8.67 19.50
N THR A 48 -6.10 -7.84 19.04
CA THR A 48 -7.53 -8.14 19.02
C THR A 48 -7.91 -9.14 17.92
N ILE A 49 -7.28 -9.07 16.74
CA ILE A 49 -7.56 -10.02 15.65
C ILE A 49 -6.90 -11.40 15.87
N LYS A 50 -5.84 -11.47 16.68
CA LYS A 50 -5.08 -12.70 16.90
C LYS A 50 -5.94 -13.75 17.61
N GLY A 51 -6.11 -14.91 16.97
CA GLY A 51 -6.92 -16.00 17.49
C GLY A 51 -8.38 -15.99 17.02
N ASN A 52 -8.81 -14.96 16.29
CA ASN A 52 -10.09 -14.95 15.60
C ASN A 52 -9.89 -15.22 14.09
N PRO A 53 -10.40 -16.35 13.55
CA PRO A 53 -10.14 -16.74 12.16
C PRO A 53 -10.76 -15.78 11.15
N ILE A 54 -11.93 -15.19 11.45
CA ILE A 54 -12.62 -14.26 10.56
C ILE A 54 -11.89 -12.92 10.51
N ALA A 55 -11.49 -12.40 11.67
CA ALA A 55 -10.73 -11.15 11.73
C ALA A 55 -9.37 -11.29 11.03
N THR A 56 -8.71 -12.43 11.22
CA THR A 56 -7.44 -12.75 10.57
C THR A 56 -7.62 -12.87 9.06
N SER A 57 -8.68 -13.53 8.58
CA SER A 57 -8.93 -13.67 7.14
C SER A 57 -9.26 -12.33 6.49
N LEU A 58 -9.96 -11.42 7.17
CA LEU A 58 -10.22 -10.06 6.69
C LEU A 58 -8.91 -9.28 6.51
N PHE A 59 -8.03 -9.29 7.51
CA PHE A 59 -6.71 -8.68 7.41
C PHE A 59 -5.88 -9.27 6.25
N VAL A 60 -5.79 -10.59 6.15
CA VAL A 60 -5.05 -11.24 5.05
C VAL A 60 -5.65 -10.90 3.68
N SER A 61 -6.98 -10.82 3.59
CA SER A 61 -7.66 -10.49 2.32
C SER A 61 -7.38 -9.05 1.90
N GLY A 62 -7.36 -8.10 2.83
CA GLY A 62 -7.06 -6.70 2.53
C GLY A 62 -5.60 -6.54 2.11
N PHE A 63 -4.69 -7.22 2.79
CA PHE A 63 -3.28 -7.28 2.40
C PHE A 63 -3.09 -7.85 1.00
N LEU A 64 -3.85 -8.88 0.60
CA LEU A 64 -3.80 -9.42 -0.76
C LEU A 64 -4.29 -8.41 -1.81
N VAL A 65 -5.37 -7.67 -1.52
CA VAL A 65 -5.85 -6.60 -2.41
C VAL A 65 -4.79 -5.50 -2.53
N PHE A 66 -4.24 -5.06 -1.40
CA PHE A 66 -3.13 -4.10 -1.35
C PHE A 66 -1.94 -4.56 -2.20
N ALA A 67 -1.48 -5.79 -2.00
CA ALA A 67 -0.38 -6.37 -2.74
C ALA A 67 -0.67 -6.46 -4.23
N GLY A 68 -1.88 -6.86 -4.62
CA GLY A 68 -2.31 -6.93 -6.01
C GLY A 68 -2.25 -5.56 -6.69
N LEU A 69 -2.75 -4.50 -6.03
CA LEU A 69 -2.71 -3.13 -6.55
C LEU A 69 -1.27 -2.63 -6.73
N VAL A 70 -0.40 -2.91 -5.77
CA VAL A 70 1.02 -2.53 -5.82
C VAL A 70 1.78 -3.26 -6.92
N VAL A 71 1.58 -4.59 -7.02
CA VAL A 71 2.23 -5.42 -8.05
C VAL A 71 1.77 -5.00 -9.43
N TYR A 72 0.46 -4.84 -9.62
CA TYR A 72 -0.11 -4.39 -10.90
C TYR A 72 0.40 -2.99 -11.28
N GLY A 73 0.40 -2.04 -10.34
CA GLY A 73 0.96 -0.70 -10.57
C GLY A 73 2.44 -0.75 -10.97
N SER A 74 3.23 -1.60 -10.32
CA SER A 74 4.67 -1.77 -10.60
C SER A 74 4.95 -2.46 -11.94
N MET A 75 4.04 -3.31 -12.43
CA MET A 75 4.16 -3.95 -13.75
C MET A 75 3.90 -2.96 -14.88
N VAL A 76 2.89 -2.10 -14.73
CA VAL A 76 2.53 -1.12 -15.76
C VAL A 76 3.49 0.06 -15.75
N ASN A 77 3.86 0.58 -14.58
CA ASN A 77 4.71 1.75 -14.41
C ASN A 77 5.73 1.55 -13.28
N PRO A 78 6.82 0.80 -13.53
CA PRO A 78 7.86 0.62 -12.53
C PRO A 78 8.55 1.95 -12.23
N PHE A 79 8.97 2.17 -10.99
CA PHE A 79 9.83 3.33 -10.68
C PHE A 79 11.30 3.12 -11.10
N PHE A 80 11.67 1.92 -11.51
CA PHE A 80 12.90 1.68 -12.24
C PHE A 80 12.62 1.80 -13.75
N LEU A 81 12.67 3.02 -14.29
CA LEU A 81 12.55 3.30 -15.72
C LEU A 81 13.85 3.89 -16.24
N GLY A 82 14.55 3.18 -17.12
CA GLY A 82 15.64 3.72 -17.91
C GLY A 82 15.29 3.69 -19.39
N GLN A 83 15.06 4.87 -19.98
CA GLN A 83 15.29 5.10 -21.40
C GLN A 83 16.82 5.24 -21.56
N SER A 84 17.41 4.41 -22.40
CA SER A 84 18.86 4.24 -22.66
C SER A 84 19.68 3.50 -21.59
N VAL A 85 20.71 2.78 -22.07
CA VAL A 85 21.63 1.86 -21.36
C VAL A 85 22.61 2.59 -20.43
N ILE A 86 22.25 3.78 -19.93
CA ILE A 86 23.12 4.60 -19.08
C ILE A 86 22.69 4.39 -17.62
N PHE A 87 23.61 3.89 -16.80
CA PHE A 87 23.40 3.56 -15.37
C PHE A 87 22.81 4.70 -14.52
N SER A 88 22.99 5.97 -14.93
CA SER A 88 22.44 7.13 -14.22
C SER A 88 20.92 7.29 -14.34
N SER A 89 20.28 6.63 -15.33
CA SER A 89 18.84 6.75 -15.59
C SER A 89 18.03 5.55 -15.06
N TYR A 90 18.62 4.70 -14.22
CA TYR A 90 17.94 3.47 -13.77
C TYR A 90 16.87 3.71 -12.68
N PHE A 91 16.93 4.86 -12.00
CA PHE A 91 16.05 5.20 -10.88
C PHE A 91 15.21 6.42 -11.21
N ASN A 92 13.89 6.24 -11.27
CA ASN A 92 12.94 7.34 -11.31
C ASN A 92 12.69 7.82 -9.87
N PHE A 93 13.62 8.61 -9.34
CA PHE A 93 13.55 9.18 -7.99
C PHE A 93 12.29 10.05 -7.80
N GLN A 94 11.79 10.68 -8.87
CA GLN A 94 10.56 11.45 -8.84
C GLN A 94 9.35 10.54 -8.54
N ARG A 95 9.24 9.38 -9.21
CA ARG A 95 8.18 8.41 -8.92
C ARG A 95 8.29 7.88 -7.50
N LEU A 96 9.49 7.53 -7.05
CA LEU A 96 9.71 7.06 -5.68
C LEU A 96 9.30 8.12 -4.65
N PHE A 97 9.63 9.39 -4.90
CA PHE A 97 9.21 10.50 -4.04
C PHE A 97 7.69 10.67 -4.00
N ILE A 98 7.00 10.54 -5.14
CA ILE A 98 5.53 10.60 -5.18
C ILE A 98 4.89 9.43 -4.43
N VAL A 99 5.43 8.21 -4.55
CA VAL A 99 4.95 7.04 -3.79
C VAL A 99 5.08 7.29 -2.28
N VAL A 100 6.26 7.76 -1.85
CA VAL A 100 6.51 8.10 -0.44
C VAL A 100 5.60 9.23 0.04
N LEU A 101 5.40 10.27 -0.77
CA LEU A 101 4.50 11.37 -0.42
C LEU A 101 3.04 10.89 -0.33
N SER A 102 2.61 10.04 -1.27
CA SER A 102 1.26 9.45 -1.29
C SER A 102 1.00 8.57 -0.08
N PHE A 103 2.03 7.87 0.39
CA PHE A 103 2.02 7.16 1.66
C PHE A 103 1.85 8.10 2.86
N PHE A 104 2.55 9.22 2.91
CA PHE A 104 2.33 10.21 3.99
C PHE A 104 0.94 10.83 3.93
N VAL A 105 0.42 11.07 2.72
CA VAL A 105 -0.96 11.53 2.51
C VAL A 105 -1.96 10.49 3.00
N SER A 106 -1.76 9.20 2.74
CA SER A 106 -2.64 8.14 3.24
C SER A 106 -2.67 8.09 4.77
N LEU A 107 -1.50 8.21 5.42
CA LEU A 107 -1.40 8.27 6.88
C LEU A 107 -2.07 9.52 7.43
N PHE A 108 -1.85 10.68 6.80
CA PHE A 108 -2.45 11.94 7.19
C PHE A 108 -3.98 11.86 7.13
N PHE A 109 -4.55 11.36 6.03
CA PHE A 109 -5.99 11.19 5.92
C PHE A 109 -6.54 10.11 6.86
N GLY A 110 -5.83 9.00 7.06
CA GLY A 110 -6.20 7.98 8.05
C GLY A 110 -6.29 8.57 9.46
N TRP A 111 -5.28 9.35 9.87
CA TRP A 111 -5.27 10.06 11.14
C TRP A 111 -6.36 11.15 11.23
N LEU A 112 -6.55 11.92 10.16
CA LEU A 112 -7.55 12.98 10.09
C LEU A 112 -8.96 12.40 10.25
N PHE A 113 -9.28 11.34 9.50
CA PHE A 113 -10.56 10.65 9.62
C PHE A 113 -10.74 10.09 11.03
N TYR A 114 -9.75 9.38 11.57
CA TYR A 114 -9.83 8.87 12.94
C TYR A 114 -10.09 10.00 13.93
N THR A 115 -9.39 11.13 13.83
CA THR A 115 -9.58 12.28 14.72
C THR A 115 -10.97 12.91 14.58
N VAL A 116 -11.46 13.08 13.36
CA VAL A 116 -12.79 13.65 13.09
C VAL A 116 -13.87 12.74 13.66
N PHE A 117 -13.83 11.46 13.34
CA PHE A 117 -14.85 10.51 13.80
C PHE A 117 -14.77 10.26 15.31
N ALA A 118 -13.58 10.16 15.90
CA ALA A 118 -13.41 9.88 17.33
C ALA A 118 -13.64 11.12 18.22
N LYS A 119 -13.21 12.32 17.81
CA LYS A 119 -13.31 13.52 18.67
C LYS A 119 -14.51 14.41 18.36
N LEU A 120 -14.87 14.55 17.10
CA LEU A 120 -15.99 15.44 16.73
C LEU A 120 -17.33 14.71 16.78
N THR A 121 -17.31 13.38 16.93
CA THR A 121 -18.48 12.48 16.92
C THR A 121 -19.59 12.99 15.99
N PRO A 122 -19.28 13.32 14.71
CA PRO A 122 -20.21 14.03 13.84
C PRO A 122 -21.50 13.24 13.59
N PHE A 123 -21.45 11.93 13.83
CA PHE A 123 -22.56 10.98 13.71
C PHE A 123 -22.99 10.37 15.06
N GLY A 124 -22.42 10.83 16.19
CA GLY A 124 -22.62 10.23 17.51
C GLY A 124 -21.99 8.84 17.68
N VAL A 125 -21.09 8.45 16.78
CA VAL A 125 -20.44 7.13 16.76
C VAL A 125 -19.07 7.21 17.43
N ASP A 126 -18.83 6.36 18.42
CA ASP A 126 -17.52 6.21 19.06
C ASP A 126 -16.68 5.20 18.26
N LEU A 127 -15.60 5.65 17.61
CA LEU A 127 -14.69 4.75 16.89
C LEU A 127 -13.95 3.78 17.82
N ASP A 128 -13.84 4.08 19.11
CA ASP A 128 -13.22 3.18 20.05
C ASP A 128 -14.06 1.88 20.23
N ASP A 129 -15.34 1.88 19.84
CA ASP A 129 -16.24 0.70 19.87
C ASP A 129 -15.79 -0.43 18.95
N ILE A 130 -15.01 -0.14 17.91
CA ILE A 130 -14.48 -1.14 16.97
C ILE A 130 -13.66 -2.20 17.74
N ASN A 131 -13.00 -1.81 18.85
CA ASN A 131 -12.25 -2.72 19.72
C ASN A 131 -13.10 -3.81 20.39
N LYS A 132 -14.42 -3.62 20.50
CA LYS A 132 -15.31 -4.57 21.17
C LYS A 132 -15.49 -5.86 20.38
N SER A 133 -15.17 -5.86 19.07
CA SER A 133 -15.32 -7.02 18.19
C SER A 133 -14.07 -7.22 17.32
N PRO A 134 -13.40 -8.38 17.41
CA PRO A 134 -12.29 -8.72 16.50
C PRO A 134 -12.66 -8.59 15.02
N VAL A 135 -13.90 -8.94 14.67
CA VAL A 135 -14.38 -8.85 13.28
C VAL A 135 -14.45 -7.40 12.83
N ALA A 136 -14.90 -6.48 13.70
CA ALA A 136 -14.95 -5.06 13.38
C ALA A 136 -13.55 -4.49 13.15
N VAL A 137 -12.57 -4.88 13.99
CA VAL A 137 -11.15 -4.54 13.78
C VAL A 137 -10.64 -5.10 12.45
N GLY A 138 -11.00 -6.34 12.11
CA GLY A 138 -10.64 -6.96 10.83
C GLY A 138 -11.19 -6.19 9.62
N VAL A 139 -12.46 -5.77 9.67
CA VAL A 139 -13.08 -4.95 8.60
C VAL A 139 -12.39 -3.59 8.49
N PHE A 140 -12.06 -2.96 9.62
CA PHE A 140 -11.33 -1.69 9.65
C PHE A 140 -9.95 -1.81 8.99
N LEU A 141 -9.16 -2.82 9.36
CA LEU A 141 -7.86 -3.08 8.76
C LEU A 141 -7.97 -3.37 7.26
N PHE A 142 -8.93 -4.22 6.86
CA PHE A 142 -9.19 -4.49 5.44
C PHE A 142 -9.47 -3.19 4.66
N GLY A 143 -10.36 -2.34 5.18
CA GLY A 143 -10.70 -1.08 4.53
C GLY A 143 -9.49 -0.15 4.40
N TYR A 144 -8.65 -0.08 5.43
CA TYR A 144 -7.41 0.70 5.40
C TYR A 144 -6.42 0.16 4.36
N GLU A 145 -6.23 -1.15 4.26
CA GLU A 145 -5.31 -1.76 3.29
C GLU A 145 -5.76 -1.50 1.85
N VAL A 146 -7.07 -1.58 1.59
CA VAL A 146 -7.63 -1.21 0.29
C VAL A 146 -7.39 0.27 -0.02
N PHE A 147 -7.66 1.16 0.94
CA PHE A 147 -7.43 2.60 0.80
C PHE A 147 -5.95 2.93 0.50
N LEU A 148 -5.04 2.35 1.27
CA LEU A 148 -3.60 2.49 1.09
C LEU A 148 -3.17 1.97 -0.29
N GLY A 149 -3.68 0.82 -0.70
CA GLY A 149 -3.39 0.22 -2.00
C GLY A 149 -3.80 1.11 -3.17
N LEU A 150 -4.98 1.72 -3.07
CA LEU A 150 -5.48 2.65 -4.09
C LEU A 150 -4.61 3.91 -4.21
N LEU A 151 -4.13 4.46 -3.08
CA LEU A 151 -3.26 5.63 -3.10
C LEU A 151 -1.88 5.30 -3.67
N ILE A 152 -1.27 4.18 -3.28
CA ILE A 152 0.01 3.76 -3.88
C ILE A 152 -0.17 3.45 -5.36
N PHE A 153 -1.24 2.75 -5.74
CA PHE A 153 -1.54 2.49 -7.15
C PHE A 153 -1.70 3.78 -7.95
N GLY A 154 -2.49 4.73 -7.46
CA GLY A 154 -2.64 6.05 -8.08
C GLY A 154 -1.29 6.74 -8.26
N SER A 155 -0.43 6.71 -7.24
CA SER A 155 0.92 7.30 -7.30
C SER A 155 1.82 6.67 -8.37
N LEU A 156 1.67 5.36 -8.61
CA LEU A 156 2.38 4.64 -9.67
C LEU A 156 1.82 4.94 -11.06
N MET A 157 0.57 5.41 -11.15
CA MET A 157 -0.07 5.74 -12.42
C MET A 157 0.03 7.22 -12.81
N ILE A 158 0.52 8.10 -11.92
CA ILE A 158 0.73 9.51 -12.26
C ILE A 158 1.71 9.59 -13.45
N PRO A 159 1.31 10.22 -14.57
CA PRO A 159 2.22 10.49 -15.67
C PRO A 159 3.25 11.52 -15.21
N LEU A 160 4.52 11.16 -15.31
CA LEU A 160 5.63 12.06 -15.01
C LEU A 160 6.06 12.70 -16.32
N ALA A 161 6.07 14.03 -16.34
CA ALA A 161 6.52 14.84 -17.48
C ALA A 161 8.03 14.78 -17.66
#